data_AF-A0A1Y1Y6T5-F1
#
_entry.id   AF-A0A1Y1Y6T5-F1
#
_cell.length_a   1.000
_cell.length_b   1.000
_cell.length_c   1.000
_cell.angle_alpha   90.00
_cell.angle_beta   90.00
_cell.angle_gamma   90.00
#
_symmetry.space_group_name_H-M   'P 1'
#
loop_
_entity.id
_entity.type
_entity.pdbx_description
1 polymer ?
#
loop_
_entity_poly.entity_id
_entity_poly.type
_entity_poly.pdbx_seq_one_letter_code
_entity_poly.pdbx_strand_id
1 'polypeptide(L)'
;GAESKIQLETIVACENWALVQSARVSELHESTAKWMQLGKFDSAQAENVASSINMEIESGLAAPVMDAIEANAVQDPATLITRMFAHMVTIYLHLVMYGFHHQHIVGMAISDALAILKAEFTARHFPVLIAPVFILGVVAEPSDQHFFRNIFSRPPILDPFFQHRVRMLPVLEKIWVRRSDEAAFAWKDCVELAKDILLV
;
A
#
# COMPACT_ATOMS: atom_id res chain seq x y z
N GLY A 1 28.08 -15.44 19.11
CA GLY A 1 28.38 -14.73 17.85
C GLY A 1 27.16 -13.90 17.53
N ALA A 2 27.31 -12.59 17.35
CA ALA A 2 26.19 -11.74 17.02
C ALA A 2 25.82 -11.99 15.55
N GLU A 3 24.64 -12.57 15.31
CA GLU A 3 24.07 -12.65 13.96
C GLU A 3 23.91 -11.23 13.43
N SER A 4 24.61 -10.92 12.35
CA SER A 4 24.43 -9.68 11.61
C SER A 4 23.06 -9.73 10.93
N LYS A 5 22.03 -9.27 11.64
CA LYS A 5 20.68 -9.12 11.09
C LYS A 5 20.60 -7.75 10.41
N ILE A 6 20.20 -7.73 9.15
CA ILE A 6 19.92 -6.48 8.44
C ILE A 6 18.69 -5.86 9.11
N GLN A 7 18.88 -4.73 9.79
CA GLN A 7 17.78 -3.96 10.37
C GLN A 7 17.11 -3.14 9.26
N LEU A 8 16.16 -3.77 8.55
CA LEU A 8 15.41 -3.12 7.48
C LEU A 8 14.65 -1.89 7.97
N GLU A 9 14.23 -1.88 9.23
CA GLU A 9 13.59 -0.73 9.89
C GLU A 9 14.47 0.52 9.87
N THR A 10 15.78 0.38 10.03
CA THR A 10 16.74 1.49 9.99
C THR A 10 16.98 2.00 8.57
N ILE A 11 16.73 1.17 7.55
CA ILE A 11 16.93 1.51 6.13
C ILE A 11 15.66 2.15 5.53
N VAL A 12 14.49 1.58 5.86
CA VAL A 12 13.19 2.02 5.32
C VAL A 12 12.57 3.12 6.21
N ALA A 13 13.06 3.28 7.44
CA ALA A 13 12.43 4.10 8.48
C ALA A 13 10.96 3.68 8.71
N CYS A 14 10.69 2.37 8.65
CA CYS A 14 9.38 1.77 8.86
C CYS A 14 9.53 0.65 9.89
N GLU A 15 8.66 0.61 10.88
CA GLU A 15 8.65 -0.45 11.87
C GLU A 15 8.42 -1.81 11.20
N ASN A 16 9.12 -2.82 11.70
CA ASN A 16 9.16 -4.14 11.07
C ASN A 16 7.80 -4.81 10.95
N TRP A 17 6.86 -4.57 11.88
CA TRP A 17 5.55 -5.21 11.86
C TRP A 17 4.77 -4.86 10.58
N ALA A 18 4.81 -3.60 10.12
CA ALA A 18 4.08 -3.18 8.92
C ALA A 18 4.70 -3.78 7.64
N LEU A 19 6.02 -3.94 7.62
CA LEU A 19 6.73 -4.61 6.53
C LEU A 19 6.40 -6.12 6.50
N VAL A 20 6.32 -6.78 7.66
CA VAL A 20 5.91 -8.18 7.76
C VAL A 20 4.49 -8.37 7.23
N GLN A 21 3.55 -7.49 7.59
CA GLN A 21 2.18 -7.60 7.07
C GLN A 21 2.14 -7.35 5.55
N SER A 22 2.96 -6.44 5.03
CA SER A 22 3.10 -6.24 3.56
C SER A 22 3.51 -7.53 2.86
N ALA A 23 4.52 -8.24 3.39
CA ALA A 23 4.97 -9.52 2.84
C ALA A 23 3.89 -10.60 2.92
N ARG A 24 3.15 -10.69 4.04
CA ARG A 24 2.05 -11.65 4.22
C ARG A 24 0.91 -11.41 3.22
N VAL A 25 0.57 -10.15 2.92
CA VAL A 25 -0.43 -9.85 1.87
C VAL A 25 0.06 -10.25 0.49
N SER A 26 1.34 -10.04 0.17
CA SER A 26 1.91 -10.51 -1.11
C SER A 26 1.87 -12.03 -1.23
N GLU A 27 2.16 -12.77 -0.16
CA GLU A 27 2.06 -14.24 -0.15
C GLU A 27 0.61 -14.72 -0.31
N LEU A 28 -0.34 -14.04 0.35
CA LEU A 28 -1.77 -14.31 0.17
C LEU A 28 -2.20 -14.04 -1.28
N HIS A 29 -1.73 -12.95 -1.90
CA HIS A 29 -2.01 -12.63 -3.29
C HIS A 29 -1.49 -13.74 -4.24
N GLU A 30 -0.26 -14.20 -4.05
CA GLU A 30 0.29 -15.29 -4.87
C GLU A 30 -0.52 -16.58 -4.67
N SER A 31 -0.89 -16.89 -3.42
CA SER A 31 -1.66 -18.08 -3.08
C SER A 31 -3.07 -18.05 -3.69
N THR A 32 -3.77 -16.93 -3.57
CA THR A 32 -5.10 -16.74 -4.16
C THR A 32 -5.06 -16.84 -5.69
N ALA A 33 -4.06 -16.24 -6.34
CA ALA A 33 -3.87 -16.38 -7.78
C ALA A 33 -3.66 -17.85 -8.21
N LYS A 34 -2.83 -18.60 -7.49
CA LYS A 34 -2.59 -20.04 -7.74
C LYS A 34 -3.87 -20.86 -7.53
N TRP A 35 -4.62 -20.62 -6.45
CA TRP A 35 -5.85 -21.35 -6.18
C TRP A 35 -6.93 -21.09 -7.21
N MET A 36 -7.06 -19.85 -7.70
CA MET A 36 -7.96 -19.50 -8.78
C MET A 36 -7.59 -20.22 -10.08
N GLN A 37 -6.30 -20.27 -10.44
CA GLN A 37 -5.84 -21.00 -11.63
C GLN A 37 -6.13 -22.51 -11.55
N LEU A 38 -6.03 -23.09 -10.36
CA LEU A 38 -6.30 -24.51 -10.12
C LEU A 38 -7.79 -24.83 -9.95
N GLY A 39 -8.68 -23.82 -9.94
CA GLY A 39 -10.11 -23.98 -9.66
C GLY A 39 -10.42 -24.46 -8.24
N LYS A 40 -9.48 -24.26 -7.29
CA LYS A 40 -9.54 -24.71 -5.90
C LYS A 40 -9.46 -23.53 -4.93
N PHE A 41 -10.18 -22.46 -5.23
CA PHE A 41 -10.21 -21.28 -4.37
C PHE A 41 -10.83 -21.62 -3.02
N ASP A 42 -10.02 -21.58 -1.96
CA ASP A 42 -10.44 -21.76 -0.58
C ASP A 42 -10.70 -20.39 0.06
N SER A 43 -11.95 -19.93 -0.03
CA SER A 43 -12.38 -18.65 0.55
C SER A 43 -12.16 -18.61 2.06
N ALA A 44 -12.41 -19.73 2.75
CA ALA A 44 -12.29 -19.78 4.21
C ALA A 44 -10.82 -19.63 4.64
N GLN A 45 -9.89 -20.30 3.93
CA GLN A 45 -8.47 -20.12 4.20
C GLN A 45 -8.03 -18.68 3.91
N ALA A 46 -8.43 -18.10 2.78
CA ALA A 46 -8.09 -16.73 2.42
C ALA A 46 -8.62 -15.71 3.45
N GLU A 47 -9.87 -15.85 3.88
CA GLU A 47 -10.51 -15.00 4.89
C GLU A 47 -9.82 -15.13 6.26
N ASN A 48 -9.44 -16.34 6.68
CA ASN A 48 -8.72 -16.55 7.93
C ASN A 48 -7.35 -15.85 7.93
N VAL A 49 -6.59 -15.96 6.83
CA VAL A 49 -5.30 -15.27 6.69
C VAL A 49 -5.50 -13.75 6.66
N ALA A 50 -6.47 -13.26 5.90
CA ALA A 50 -6.80 -11.84 5.82
C ALA A 50 -7.20 -11.26 7.19
N SER A 51 -8.04 -11.97 7.95
CA SER A 51 -8.47 -11.58 9.29
C SER A 51 -7.28 -11.49 10.25
N SER A 52 -6.39 -12.50 10.23
CA SER A 52 -5.16 -12.48 11.03
C SER A 52 -4.24 -11.30 10.67
N ILE A 53 -4.11 -10.95 9.39
CA ILE A 53 -3.32 -9.78 8.96
C ILE A 53 -3.96 -8.49 9.49
N ASN A 54 -5.27 -8.32 9.34
CA ASN A 54 -5.98 -7.13 9.81
C ASN A 54 -5.84 -6.94 11.32
N MET A 55 -5.99 -8.00 12.12
CA MET A 55 -5.81 -7.92 13.58
C MET A 55 -4.42 -7.41 13.97
N GLU A 56 -3.37 -7.86 13.28
CA GLU A 56 -2.00 -7.39 13.53
C GLU A 56 -1.81 -5.93 13.12
N ILE A 57 -2.45 -5.49 12.04
CA ILE A 57 -2.42 -4.08 11.60
C ILE A 57 -3.13 -3.19 12.61
N GLU A 58 -4.33 -3.57 13.05
CA GLU A 58 -5.10 -2.81 14.04
C GLU A 58 -4.37 -2.71 15.38
N SER A 59 -3.78 -3.82 15.83
CA SER A 59 -2.92 -3.86 17.02
C SER A 59 -1.72 -2.92 16.89
N GLY A 60 -1.01 -2.97 15.75
CA GLY A 60 0.14 -2.11 15.47
C GLY A 60 -0.21 -0.63 15.36
N LEU A 61 -1.38 -0.28 14.81
CA LEU A 61 -1.87 1.10 14.74
C LEU A 61 -2.35 1.65 16.09
N ALA A 62 -2.83 0.79 16.99
CA ALA A 62 -3.31 1.19 18.31
C ALA A 62 -2.18 1.43 19.32
N ALA A 63 -1.07 0.70 19.23
CA ALA A 63 0.04 0.80 20.19
C ALA A 63 0.61 2.23 20.34
N PRO A 64 0.90 2.99 19.26
CA PRO A 64 1.45 4.35 19.37
C PRO A 64 0.46 5.39 19.93
N VAL A 65 -0.86 5.14 19.82
CA VAL A 65 -1.88 6.04 20.35
C VAL A 65 -1.88 6.03 21.88
N MET A 66 -1.56 4.88 22.48
CA MET A 66 -1.43 4.78 23.94
C MET A 66 -0.21 5.56 24.46
N ASP A 67 0.89 5.56 23.72
CA ASP A 67 2.12 6.28 24.09
C ASP A 67 2.04 7.79 23.80
N ALA A 68 1.30 8.19 22.77
CA ALA A 68 1.16 9.60 22.36
C ALA A 68 0.19 10.42 23.23
N ILE A 69 -0.78 9.78 23.91
CA ILE A 69 -1.68 10.48 24.85
C ILE A 69 -0.89 11.10 26.03
N GLU A 70 0.33 10.62 26.29
CA GLU A 70 1.19 11.11 27.36
C GLU A 70 2.17 12.22 26.94
N ALA A 71 2.37 12.45 25.63
CA ALA A 71 3.32 13.43 25.13
C ALA A 71 2.77 14.18 23.91
N ASN A 72 2.61 15.51 24.02
CA ASN A 72 2.32 16.44 22.92
C ASN A 72 3.47 16.52 21.88
N ALA A 73 3.97 15.38 21.42
CA ALA A 73 5.12 15.27 20.54
C ALA A 73 4.68 15.32 19.08
N VAL A 74 5.40 16.12 18.28
CA VAL A 74 5.42 16.02 16.83
C VAL A 74 5.66 14.55 16.46
N GLN A 75 4.80 13.96 15.62
CA GLN A 75 4.95 12.55 15.23
C GLN A 75 6.31 12.36 14.54
N ASP A 76 7.08 11.38 15.02
CA ASP A 76 8.36 11.03 14.41
C ASP A 76 8.15 10.56 12.96
N PRO A 77 9.03 10.92 12.00
CA PRO A 77 8.91 10.49 10.62
C PRO A 77 8.79 8.97 10.43
N ALA A 78 9.44 8.16 11.28
CA ALA A 78 9.33 6.71 11.17
C ALA A 78 7.93 6.21 11.56
N THR A 79 7.29 6.82 12.56
CA THR A 79 5.89 6.53 12.90
C THR A 79 4.96 6.87 11.73
N LEU A 80 5.15 8.04 11.10
CA LEU A 80 4.34 8.44 9.94
C LEU A 80 4.53 7.51 8.75
N ILE A 81 5.77 7.12 8.44
CA ILE A 81 6.07 6.15 7.37
C ILE A 81 5.43 4.81 7.70
N THR A 82 5.57 4.33 8.93
CA THR A 82 4.95 3.07 9.39
C THR A 82 3.43 3.10 9.23
N ARG A 83 2.76 4.19 9.61
CA ARG A 83 1.32 4.36 9.41
C ARG A 83 0.94 4.34 7.94
N MET A 84 1.72 4.96 7.06
CA MET A 84 1.48 4.88 5.61
C MET A 84 1.59 3.45 5.09
N PHE A 85 2.59 2.69 5.54
CA PHE A 85 2.70 1.28 5.19
C PHE A 85 1.52 0.48 5.73
N ALA A 86 1.10 0.70 6.97
CA ALA A 86 -0.08 0.04 7.54
C ALA A 86 -1.34 0.28 6.70
N HIS A 87 -1.63 1.54 6.35
CA HIS A 87 -2.77 1.86 5.48
C HIS A 87 -2.62 1.26 4.07
N MET A 88 -1.41 1.28 3.50
CA MET A 88 -1.14 0.58 2.24
C MET A 88 -1.48 -0.91 2.34
N VAL A 89 -1.08 -1.58 3.41
CA VAL A 89 -1.34 -3.02 3.59
C VAL A 89 -2.84 -3.27 3.73
N THR A 90 -3.58 -2.46 4.50
CA THR A 90 -5.05 -2.57 4.60
C THR A 90 -5.71 -2.45 3.23
N ILE A 91 -5.32 -1.46 2.43
CA ILE A 91 -5.85 -1.24 1.08
C ILE A 91 -5.47 -2.40 0.15
N TYR A 92 -4.21 -2.85 0.20
CA TYR A 92 -3.73 -3.93 -0.64
C TYR A 92 -4.42 -5.25 -0.30
N LEU A 93 -4.59 -5.56 0.98
CA LEU A 93 -5.33 -6.75 1.43
C LEU A 93 -6.77 -6.73 0.90
N HIS A 94 -7.43 -5.57 0.95
CA HIS A 94 -8.77 -5.40 0.38
C HIS A 94 -8.78 -5.66 -1.12
N LEU A 95 -7.82 -5.12 -1.87
CA LEU A 95 -7.70 -5.35 -3.31
C LEU A 95 -7.49 -6.83 -3.66
N VAL A 96 -6.71 -7.55 -2.85
CA VAL A 96 -6.48 -8.99 -3.03
C VAL A 96 -7.75 -9.79 -2.78
N MET A 97 -8.51 -9.46 -1.73
CA MET A 97 -9.69 -10.22 -1.32
C MET A 97 -10.94 -9.88 -2.16
N TYR A 98 -11.12 -8.60 -2.49
CA TYR A 98 -12.37 -8.08 -3.04
C TYR A 98 -12.20 -7.27 -4.32
N GLY A 99 -10.97 -7.08 -4.79
CA GLY A 99 -10.68 -6.20 -5.92
C GLY A 99 -11.17 -4.77 -5.68
N PHE A 100 -11.79 -4.18 -6.70
CA PHE A 100 -12.36 -2.83 -6.62
C PHE A 100 -13.79 -2.81 -6.05
N HIS A 101 -14.32 -3.94 -5.59
CA HIS A 101 -15.63 -3.99 -4.96
C HIS A 101 -15.55 -3.54 -3.50
N HIS A 102 -16.66 -3.07 -2.94
CA HIS A 102 -16.78 -2.73 -1.52
C HIS A 102 -15.72 -1.75 -0.97
N GLN A 103 -15.23 -0.79 -1.77
CA GLN A 103 -14.19 0.16 -1.35
C GLN A 103 -14.52 0.95 -0.06
N HIS A 104 -15.80 1.11 0.27
CA HIS A 104 -16.24 1.75 1.53
C HIS A 104 -15.67 1.05 2.77
N ILE A 105 -15.36 -0.25 2.73
CA ILE A 105 -14.76 -0.99 3.84
C ILE A 105 -13.40 -0.41 4.23
N VAL A 106 -12.61 0.01 3.24
CA VAL A 106 -11.29 0.63 3.43
C VAL A 106 -11.30 2.15 3.30
N GLY A 107 -12.49 2.76 3.27
CA GLY A 107 -12.64 4.20 3.05
C GLY A 107 -11.92 5.06 4.10
N MET A 108 -11.96 4.65 5.38
CA MET A 108 -11.23 5.34 6.45
C MET A 108 -9.71 5.25 6.24
N ALA A 109 -9.18 4.05 5.93
CA ALA A 109 -7.75 3.88 5.67
C ALA A 109 -7.26 4.71 4.47
N ILE A 110 -8.08 4.82 3.41
CA ILE A 110 -7.78 5.68 2.25
C ILE A 110 -7.77 7.16 2.66
N SER A 111 -8.80 7.60 3.39
CA SER A 111 -8.92 8.99 3.85
C SER A 111 -7.76 9.39 4.76
N ASP A 112 -7.42 8.55 5.73
CA ASP A 112 -6.32 8.79 6.67
C ASP A 112 -4.97 8.84 5.95
N ALA A 113 -4.72 7.89 5.05
CA ALA A 113 -3.51 7.88 4.23
C ALA A 113 -3.40 9.14 3.35
N LEU A 114 -4.50 9.59 2.74
CA LEU A 114 -4.53 10.83 1.96
C LEU A 114 -4.28 12.06 2.83
N ALA A 115 -4.84 12.12 4.04
CA ALA A 115 -4.63 13.21 4.98
C ALA A 115 -3.16 13.31 5.39
N ILE A 116 -2.56 12.18 5.81
CA ILE A 116 -1.13 12.10 6.14
C ILE A 116 -0.28 12.50 4.94
N LEU A 117 -0.59 11.97 3.74
CA LEU A 117 0.18 12.24 2.54
C LEU A 117 0.16 13.71 2.10
N LYS A 118 -0.96 14.40 2.32
CA LYS A 118 -1.14 15.82 1.98
C LYS A 118 -0.53 16.76 3.03
N ALA A 119 -0.58 16.39 4.31
CA ALA A 119 -0.19 17.28 5.41
C ALA A 119 1.27 17.10 5.87
N GLU A 120 1.76 15.85 5.93
CA GLU A 120 2.94 15.52 6.73
C GLU A 120 4.21 15.26 5.89
N PHE A 121 4.05 14.87 4.62
CA PHE A 121 5.20 14.49 3.79
C PHE A 121 5.65 15.59 2.83
N THR A 122 6.94 15.90 2.91
CA THR A 122 7.66 16.68 1.90
C THR A 122 8.39 15.78 0.89
N ALA A 123 8.88 16.39 -0.19
CA ALA A 123 9.61 15.75 -1.30
C ALA A 123 10.63 14.67 -0.85
N ARG A 124 11.35 14.90 0.26
CA ARG A 124 12.41 14.02 0.76
C ARG A 124 11.96 12.62 1.22
N HIS A 125 10.69 12.44 1.59
CA HIS A 125 10.20 11.16 2.13
C HIS A 125 9.66 10.23 1.03
N PHE A 126 9.34 10.76 -0.15
CA PHE A 126 8.73 9.96 -1.21
C PHE A 126 9.55 8.76 -1.69
N PRO A 127 10.90 8.75 -1.68
CA PRO A 127 11.65 7.57 -2.11
C PRO A 127 11.35 6.30 -1.30
N VAL A 128 11.00 6.42 -0.01
CA VAL A 128 10.61 5.28 0.84
C VAL A 128 9.11 4.98 0.79
N LEU A 129 8.31 5.92 0.29
CA LEU A 129 6.84 5.81 0.21
C LEU A 129 6.34 5.40 -1.18
N ILE A 130 7.21 4.96 -2.09
CA ILE A 130 6.84 4.61 -3.47
C ILE A 130 5.71 3.59 -3.52
N ALA A 131 5.84 2.49 -2.78
CA ALA A 131 4.81 1.45 -2.74
C ALA A 131 3.50 1.96 -2.09
N PRO A 132 3.53 2.59 -0.89
CA PRO A 132 2.32 3.17 -0.30
C PRO A 132 1.59 4.16 -1.21
N VAL A 133 2.33 5.08 -1.82
CA VAL A 133 1.77 6.11 -2.70
C VAL A 133 1.21 5.50 -3.98
N PHE A 134 1.83 4.45 -4.52
CA PHE A 134 1.32 3.77 -5.71
C PHE A 134 0.00 3.04 -5.43
N ILE A 135 -0.05 2.22 -4.38
CA ILE A 135 -1.27 1.49 -3.99
C ILE A 135 -2.40 2.47 -3.67
N LEU A 136 -2.11 3.56 -2.97
CA LEU A 136 -3.12 4.60 -2.72
C LEU A 136 -3.57 5.27 -4.04
N GLY A 137 -2.64 5.52 -4.97
CA GLY A 137 -2.94 6.03 -6.31
C GLY A 137 -3.82 5.10 -7.14
N VAL A 138 -3.63 3.78 -7.01
CA VAL A 138 -4.47 2.77 -7.70
C VAL A 138 -5.94 2.90 -7.28
N VAL A 139 -6.21 3.14 -5.99
CA VAL A 139 -7.58 3.26 -5.47
C VAL A 139 -8.13 4.68 -5.48
N ALA A 140 -7.32 5.68 -5.86
CA ALA A 140 -7.71 7.08 -5.84
C ALA A 140 -9.00 7.38 -6.62
N GLU A 141 -9.88 8.18 -6.03
CA GLU A 141 -11.08 8.70 -6.68
C GLU A 141 -10.73 9.78 -7.72
N PRO A 142 -11.61 10.07 -8.70
CA PRO A 142 -11.36 11.09 -9.72
C PRO A 142 -10.93 12.46 -9.17
N SER A 143 -11.46 12.86 -8.02
CA SER A 143 -11.11 14.09 -7.30
C SER A 143 -9.64 14.13 -6.85
N ASP A 144 -9.06 12.97 -6.51
CA ASP A 144 -7.68 12.87 -6.01
C ASP A 144 -6.66 12.53 -7.09
N GLN A 145 -7.07 12.08 -8.28
CA GLN A 145 -6.13 11.71 -9.36
C GLN A 145 -5.14 12.83 -9.72
N HIS A 146 -5.59 14.09 -9.72
CA HIS A 146 -4.71 15.24 -10.00
C HIS A 146 -3.59 15.38 -8.96
N PHE A 147 -3.86 15.04 -7.70
CA PHE A 147 -2.84 15.04 -6.66
C PHE A 147 -1.75 13.99 -6.95
N PHE A 148 -2.13 12.77 -7.34
CA PHE A 148 -1.17 11.73 -7.73
C PHE A 148 -0.41 12.07 -9.01
N ARG A 149 -1.06 12.67 -10.01
CA ARG A 149 -0.37 13.21 -11.21
C ARG A 149 0.76 14.14 -10.82
N ASN A 150 0.51 15.06 -9.90
CA ASN A 150 1.53 16.02 -9.43
C ASN A 150 2.69 15.33 -8.71
N ILE A 151 2.39 14.34 -7.86
CA ILE A 151 3.39 13.58 -7.11
C ILE A 151 4.31 12.78 -8.06
N PHE A 152 3.72 12.01 -8.98
CA PHE A 152 4.49 11.14 -9.88
C PHE A 152 5.17 11.87 -11.04
N SER A 153 4.80 13.12 -11.33
CA SER A 153 5.42 13.92 -12.41
C SER A 153 6.62 14.74 -11.93
N ARG A 154 7.04 14.62 -10.67
CA ARG A 154 8.08 15.48 -10.07
C ARG A 154 9.16 14.67 -9.35
N PRO A 155 10.42 15.16 -9.33
CA PRO A 155 11.44 14.62 -8.43
C PRO A 155 10.99 14.71 -6.95
N PRO A 156 11.43 13.77 -6.08
CA PRO A 156 12.38 12.69 -6.36
C PRO A 156 11.72 11.38 -6.80
N ILE A 157 10.39 11.35 -6.98
CA ILE A 157 9.72 10.16 -7.52
C ILE A 157 10.07 9.99 -8.99
N LEU A 158 9.91 11.05 -9.79
CA LEU A 158 10.39 11.05 -11.16
C LEU A 158 11.91 11.20 -11.17
N ASP A 159 12.58 10.08 -10.95
CA ASP A 159 14.02 9.94 -11.04
C ASP A 159 14.35 9.10 -12.28
N PRO A 160 14.97 9.69 -13.32
CA PRO A 160 15.32 9.00 -14.56
C PRO A 160 16.23 7.77 -14.39
N PHE A 161 16.94 7.68 -13.26
CA PHE A 161 17.80 6.53 -12.96
C PHE A 161 17.01 5.29 -12.49
N PHE A 162 15.73 5.46 -12.13
CA PHE A 162 14.85 4.38 -11.68
C PHE A 162 13.69 4.17 -12.67
N GLN A 163 13.92 3.30 -13.66
CA GLN A 163 12.97 3.03 -14.76
C GLN A 163 11.54 2.68 -14.29
N HIS A 164 11.40 1.97 -13.16
CA HIS A 164 10.09 1.63 -12.60
C HIS A 164 9.29 2.88 -12.21
N ARG A 165 9.95 3.94 -11.72
CA ARG A 165 9.27 5.17 -11.26
C ARG A 165 8.70 5.99 -12.40
N VAL A 166 9.40 6.03 -13.54
CA VAL A 166 8.94 6.69 -14.76
C VAL A 166 7.67 6.05 -15.32
N ARG A 167 7.50 4.73 -15.09
CA ARG A 167 6.32 3.98 -15.56
C ARG A 167 5.09 4.11 -14.64
N MET A 168 5.24 4.58 -13.40
CA MET A 168 4.16 4.59 -12.39
C MET A 168 2.96 5.43 -12.84
N LEU A 169 3.17 6.68 -13.24
CA LEU A 169 2.07 7.54 -13.69
C LEU A 169 1.38 7.01 -14.95
N PRO A 170 2.09 6.63 -16.04
CA PRO A 170 1.47 6.01 -17.20
C PRO A 170 0.62 4.76 -16.87
N VAL A 171 1.04 3.97 -15.88
CA VAL A 171 0.26 2.80 -15.43
C VAL A 171 -0.98 3.23 -14.65
N LEU A 172 -0.86 4.20 -13.74
CA LEU A 172 -2.01 4.73 -13.01
C LEU A 172 -3.08 5.32 -13.95
N GLU A 173 -2.69 6.08 -14.97
CA GLU A 173 -3.64 6.62 -15.96
C GLU A 173 -4.40 5.50 -16.68
N LYS A 174 -3.72 4.42 -17.08
CA LYS A 174 -4.37 3.27 -17.70
C LYS A 174 -5.34 2.58 -16.74
N ILE A 175 -4.94 2.40 -15.48
CA ILE A 175 -5.80 1.82 -14.44
C ILE A 175 -7.05 2.67 -14.24
N TRP A 176 -6.91 3.98 -14.10
CA TRP A 176 -8.03 4.89 -13.88
C TRP A 176 -9.01 4.89 -15.05
N VAL A 177 -8.52 4.95 -16.29
CA VAL A 177 -9.36 4.88 -17.49
C VAL A 177 -10.12 3.55 -17.54
N ARG A 178 -9.42 2.41 -17.42
CA ARG A 178 -10.05 1.09 -17.51
C ARG A 178 -11.06 0.85 -16.39
N ARG A 179 -10.79 1.29 -15.16
CA ARG A 179 -11.74 1.18 -14.05
C ARG A 179 -13.02 2.00 -14.26
N SER A 180 -12.93 3.10 -14.99
CA SER A 180 -14.10 3.93 -15.34
C SER A 180 -14.90 3.37 -16.52
N ASP A 181 -14.24 2.76 -17.50
CA ASP A 181 -14.86 2.35 -18.76
C ASP A 181 -15.26 0.87 -18.80
N GLU A 182 -14.56 0.00 -18.06
CA GLU A 182 -14.70 -1.45 -18.11
C GLU A 182 -15.28 -2.01 -16.81
N ALA A 183 -16.55 -2.40 -16.82
CA ALA A 183 -17.22 -3.00 -15.65
C ALA A 183 -16.56 -4.30 -15.15
N ALA A 184 -15.81 -5.00 -16.01
CA ALA A 184 -15.12 -6.25 -15.69
C ALA A 184 -13.66 -6.05 -15.25
N PHE A 185 -13.16 -4.81 -15.18
CA PHE A 185 -11.79 -4.53 -14.79
C PHE A 185 -11.54 -4.93 -13.33
N ALA A 186 -10.64 -5.88 -13.13
CA ALA A 186 -10.37 -6.49 -11.84
C ALA A 186 -8.94 -6.21 -11.36
N TRP A 187 -8.67 -6.51 -10.09
CA TRP A 187 -7.34 -6.32 -9.50
C TRP A 187 -6.23 -7.05 -10.28
N LYS A 188 -6.49 -8.26 -10.79
CA LYS A 188 -5.56 -9.00 -11.64
C LYS A 188 -5.09 -8.21 -12.88
N ASP A 189 -5.95 -7.37 -13.45
CA ASP A 189 -5.63 -6.57 -14.64
C ASP A 189 -4.69 -5.41 -14.27
N CYS A 190 -4.85 -4.84 -13.07
CA CYS A 190 -3.89 -3.87 -12.51
C CYS A 190 -2.52 -4.48 -12.31
N VAL A 191 -2.47 -5.70 -11.75
CA VAL A 191 -1.21 -6.40 -11.47
C VAL A 191 -0.45 -6.66 -12.76
N GLU A 192 -1.14 -7.07 -13.83
CA GLU A 192 -0.52 -7.25 -15.14
C GLU A 192 -0.02 -5.92 -15.74
N LEU A 193 -0.78 -4.82 -15.60
CA LEU A 193 -0.35 -3.49 -16.04
C LEU A 193 0.85 -2.95 -15.24
N ALA A 194 0.91 -3.28 -13.94
CA ALA A 194 1.93 -2.83 -12.99
C ALA A 194 3.10 -3.82 -12.84
N LYS A 195 3.19 -4.81 -13.73
CA LYS A 195 4.31 -5.75 -13.79
C LYS A 195 5.63 -4.98 -13.86
N ASP A 196 6.56 -5.33 -12.97
CA ASP A 196 7.86 -4.68 -12.72
C ASP A 196 7.82 -3.35 -11.93
N ILE A 197 6.65 -2.89 -11.46
CA ILE A 197 6.49 -1.71 -10.59
C ILE A 197 6.12 -2.14 -9.17
N LEU A 198 5.08 -2.97 -9.07
CA LEU A 198 4.76 -3.68 -7.84
C LEU A 198 5.63 -4.93 -7.81
N LEU A 199 6.38 -5.12 -6.72
CA LEU A 199 7.08 -6.38 -6.44
C LEU A 199 6.01 -7.43 -6.09
N VAL A 200 5.39 -8.01 -7.12
CA VAL A 200 4.59 -9.24 -7.04
C VAL A 200 5.11 -10.19 -8.11
#